data_AF-A0AA87IKR5-F1
#
_entry.id   AF-A0AA87IKR5-F1
#
_cell.length_a   1.000
_cell.length_b   1.000
_cell.length_c   1.000
_cell.angle_alpha   90.00
_cell.angle_beta   90.00
_cell.angle_gamma   90.00
#
_symmetry.space_group_name_H-M   'P 1'
#
loop_
_entity.id
_entity.type
_entity.pdbx_description
1 polymer ?
#
loop_
_entity_poly.entity_id
_entity_poly.type
_entity_poly.pdbx_seq_one_letter_code
_entity_poly.pdbx_strand_id
1 'polypeptide(L)'
;MPNILERPRPVITSGQNDFKFDSGAKPKEEKATPTPLITKTPKRAPKAKVKPKPVTKPKSAVGKHDIVKSIKVPHELHTQIGVLGKFMDENKTYAILSTLVDYYVKGELTDRQKKQFEYMTDFFNEDDKE
;
A
#
# COMPACT_ATOMS: atom_id res chain seq x y z
N MET A 1 -42.00 21.25 43.14
CA MET A 1 -41.03 20.15 43.32
C MET A 1 -40.16 20.08 42.07
N PRO A 2 -38.88 20.50 42.10
CA PRO A 2 -38.00 20.35 40.93
C PRO A 2 -37.55 18.90 40.79
N ASN A 3 -37.86 18.28 39.65
CA ASN A 3 -37.46 16.92 39.30
C ASN A 3 -36.09 16.97 38.59
N ILE A 4 -35.04 16.53 39.28
CA ILE A 4 -33.67 16.50 38.76
C ILE A 4 -33.41 15.07 38.29
N LEU A 5 -33.38 14.87 36.97
CA LEU A 5 -33.02 13.59 36.34
C LEU A 5 -31.56 13.25 36.71
N GLU A 6 -31.38 12.28 37.61
CA GLU A 6 -30.07 11.78 38.00
C GLU A 6 -29.33 11.17 36.81
N ARG A 7 -28.03 11.51 36.69
CA ARG A 7 -27.16 10.98 35.63
C ARG A 7 -26.74 9.55 35.97
N PRO A 8 -26.67 8.64 34.97
CA PRO A 8 -26.25 7.26 35.20
C PRO A 8 -24.78 7.18 35.61
N ARG A 9 -24.47 6.24 36.52
CA ARG A 9 -23.12 6.02 37.02
C ARG A 9 -22.25 5.27 35.99
N PRO A 10 -20.94 5.56 35.91
CA PRO A 10 -20.05 4.90 34.98
C PRO A 10 -19.87 3.41 35.32
N VAL A 11 -19.85 2.58 34.28
CA VAL A 11 -19.61 1.14 34.39
C VAL A 11 -18.11 0.90 34.51
N ILE A 12 -17.68 0.32 35.63
CA ILE A 12 -16.29 -0.10 35.85
C ILE A 12 -16.14 -1.51 35.26
N THR A 13 -15.43 -1.64 34.14
CA THR A 13 -15.06 -2.95 33.59
C THR A 13 -13.82 -3.47 34.33
N SER A 14 -13.98 -4.52 35.14
CA SER A 14 -12.86 -5.24 35.74
C SER A 14 -12.06 -5.92 34.64
N GLY A 15 -10.78 -5.56 34.51
CA GLY A 15 -9.89 -6.03 33.46
C GLY A 15 -9.54 -7.52 33.55
N GLN A 16 -10.44 -8.39 33.11
CA GLN A 16 -10.09 -9.74 32.69
C GLN A 16 -9.82 -9.71 31.19
N ASN A 17 -8.53 -9.70 30.85
CA ASN A 17 -8.07 -9.82 29.47
C ASN A 17 -8.34 -11.24 28.95
N ASP A 18 -9.46 -11.41 28.23
CA ASP A 18 -9.80 -12.65 27.50
C ASP A 18 -8.96 -12.87 26.23
N PHE A 19 -8.01 -11.99 25.94
CA PHE A 19 -7.06 -12.16 24.83
C PHE A 19 -5.78 -12.85 25.32
N LYS A 20 -5.83 -14.18 25.45
CA LYS A 20 -4.64 -15.03 25.52
C LYS A 20 -4.53 -15.80 24.19
N PHE A 21 -3.57 -15.41 23.36
CA PHE A 21 -3.22 -16.15 22.15
C PHE A 21 -2.29 -17.30 22.54
N ASP A 22 -2.78 -18.54 22.43
CA ASP A 22 -1.99 -19.74 22.70
C ASP A 22 -1.04 -19.97 21.50
N SER A 23 0.23 -19.60 21.66
CA SER A 23 1.25 -19.80 20.63
C SER A 23 1.71 -21.25 20.63
N GLY A 24 0.90 -22.16 20.07
CA GLY A 24 1.21 -23.57 19.99
C GLY A 24 0.72 -24.23 18.71
N ALA A 25 1.59 -24.30 17.68
CA ALA A 25 1.79 -25.47 16.80
C ALA A 25 2.65 -25.11 15.58
N LYS A 26 3.89 -25.60 15.54
CA LYS A 26 4.69 -25.67 14.31
C LYS A 26 4.17 -26.80 13.43
N PRO A 27 3.85 -26.60 12.14
CA PRO A 27 3.58 -27.71 11.23
C PRO A 27 4.90 -28.37 10.79
N LYS A 28 4.93 -29.71 10.88
CA LYS A 28 6.02 -30.60 10.47
C LYS A 28 6.19 -30.60 8.94
N GLU A 29 7.44 -30.56 8.47
CA GLU A 29 7.81 -30.95 7.10
C GLU A 29 7.62 -32.46 6.92
N GLU A 30 6.82 -32.85 5.92
CA GLU A 30 6.71 -34.23 5.46
C GLU A 30 7.35 -34.40 4.08
N LYS A 31 8.11 -35.49 3.97
CA LYS A 31 9.05 -35.86 2.90
C LYS A 31 8.34 -36.28 1.61
N ALA A 32 8.96 -35.99 0.46
CA ALA A 32 8.64 -36.67 -0.81
C ALA A 32 9.91 -36.96 -1.65
N THR A 33 10.23 -38.25 -1.77
CA THR A 33 11.01 -38.93 -2.84
C THR A 33 10.53 -40.40 -2.83
N PRO A 34 10.62 -41.23 -3.89
CA PRO A 34 11.45 -41.18 -5.12
C PRO A 34 10.58 -41.36 -6.41
N THR A 35 11.04 -41.27 -7.67
CA THR A 35 11.85 -42.23 -8.47
C THR A 35 12.31 -41.59 -9.80
N PRO A 36 13.35 -42.12 -10.47
CA PRO A 36 13.98 -41.50 -11.64
C PRO A 36 13.45 -42.07 -12.96
N LEU A 37 13.33 -41.24 -14.00
CA LEU A 37 13.21 -41.68 -15.38
C LEU A 37 14.19 -40.90 -16.25
N ILE A 38 15.30 -41.58 -16.56
CA ILE A 38 16.24 -41.21 -17.61
C ILE A 38 15.54 -41.46 -18.95
N THR A 39 15.51 -40.47 -19.85
CA THR A 39 15.65 -40.73 -21.30
C THR A 39 15.93 -39.46 -22.11
N LYS A 40 17.11 -39.48 -22.75
CA LYS A 40 17.39 -39.05 -24.13
C LYS A 40 17.42 -37.54 -24.44
N THR A 41 18.64 -37.12 -24.77
CA THR A 41 19.07 -35.86 -25.35
C THR A 41 18.34 -35.50 -26.66
N PRO A 42 18.18 -34.18 -26.91
CA PRO A 42 18.52 -33.65 -28.22
C PRO A 42 19.59 -32.57 -28.10
N LYS A 43 20.60 -32.71 -28.95
CA LYS A 43 21.78 -31.84 -29.12
C LYS A 43 21.31 -30.41 -29.45
N ARG A 44 21.34 -29.49 -28.48
CA ARG A 44 20.98 -28.08 -28.68
C ARG A 44 22.24 -27.24 -28.92
N ALA A 45 22.19 -26.44 -29.98
CA ALA A 45 23.21 -25.56 -30.55
C ALA A 45 24.06 -24.76 -29.54
N PRO A 46 25.30 -24.37 -29.89
CA PRO A 46 26.20 -23.64 -29.00
C PRO A 46 25.58 -22.30 -28.55
N LYS A 47 25.54 -22.11 -27.23
CA LYS A 47 25.07 -20.90 -26.57
C LYS A 47 25.95 -19.72 -26.99
N ALA A 48 25.36 -18.72 -27.64
CA ALA A 48 26.00 -17.42 -27.84
C ALA A 48 26.37 -16.83 -26.46
N LYS A 49 27.63 -16.44 -26.29
CA LYS A 49 28.14 -15.81 -25.07
C LYS A 49 27.43 -14.47 -24.86
N VAL A 50 26.45 -14.44 -23.97
CA VAL A 50 25.84 -13.19 -23.50
C VAL A 50 26.89 -12.44 -22.70
N LYS A 51 27.32 -11.28 -23.21
CA LYS A 51 28.23 -10.38 -22.47
C LYS A 51 27.53 -9.92 -21.17
N PRO A 52 28.22 -9.89 -20.02
CA PRO A 52 27.63 -9.37 -18.79
C PRO A 52 27.31 -7.88 -18.96
N LYS A 53 26.07 -7.48 -18.66
CA LYS A 53 25.69 -6.06 -18.59
C LYS A 53 26.50 -5.38 -17.48
N PRO A 54 27.00 -4.16 -17.69
CA PRO A 54 27.71 -3.43 -16.64
C PRO A 54 26.76 -3.13 -15.49
N VAL A 55 27.16 -3.53 -14.28
CA VAL A 55 26.48 -3.16 -13.03
C VAL A 55 26.73 -1.68 -12.78
N THR A 56 25.76 -0.83 -13.14
CA THR A 56 25.78 0.58 -12.78
C THR A 56 25.58 0.71 -11.27
N LYS A 57 26.63 1.14 -10.57
CA LYS A 57 26.56 1.51 -9.15
C LYS A 57 25.55 2.65 -8.98
N PRO A 58 24.66 2.62 -7.96
CA PRO A 58 23.74 3.72 -7.73
C PRO A 58 24.54 4.95 -7.30
N LYS A 59 24.34 6.06 -8.03
CA LYS A 59 24.82 7.37 -7.60
C LYS A 59 24.09 7.72 -6.30
N SER A 60 24.85 7.91 -5.23
CA SER A 60 24.37 8.57 -4.01
C SER A 60 23.75 9.90 -4.44
N ALA A 61 22.45 10.04 -4.22
CA ALA A 61 21.74 11.28 -4.46
C ALA A 61 21.25 11.73 -3.08
N VAL A 62 22.07 12.59 -2.48
CA VAL A 62 21.74 13.40 -1.32
C VAL A 62 20.62 14.37 -1.76
N GLY A 63 19.51 14.41 -1.01
CA GLY A 63 18.40 15.35 -1.23
C GLY A 63 17.13 14.79 -1.88
N LYS A 64 16.85 13.48 -1.83
CA LYS A 64 15.59 12.92 -2.32
C LYS A 64 14.50 12.97 -1.25
N HIS A 65 13.86 14.12 -1.06
CA HIS A 65 12.66 14.22 -0.21
C HIS A 65 11.35 13.89 -0.95
N ASP A 66 11.41 13.63 -2.26
CA ASP A 66 10.26 13.12 -3.02
C ASP A 66 10.14 11.60 -2.83
N ILE A 67 9.64 11.19 -1.66
CA ILE A 67 9.33 9.78 -1.38
C ILE A 67 8.05 9.43 -2.15
N VAL A 68 8.22 8.90 -3.37
CA VAL A 68 7.10 8.39 -4.16
C VAL A 68 6.60 7.08 -3.52
N LYS A 69 5.41 7.13 -2.90
CA LYS A 69 4.73 5.95 -2.35
C LYS A 69 3.93 5.26 -3.47
N SER A 70 3.85 3.92 -3.43
CA SER A 70 3.09 3.13 -4.40
C SER A 70 1.80 2.61 -3.78
N ILE A 71 0.69 2.67 -4.54
CA ILE A 71 -0.63 2.21 -4.10
C ILE A 71 -1.05 1.06 -4.99
N LYS A 72 -1.53 -0.04 -4.38
CA LYS A 72 -2.14 -1.15 -5.13
C LYS A 72 -3.60 -0.83 -5.39
N VAL A 73 -4.01 -0.92 -6.65
CA VAL A 73 -5.40 -0.71 -7.09
C VAL A 73 -5.87 -1.89 -7.94
N PRO A 74 -7.17 -2.22 -7.91
CA PRO A 74 -7.78 -3.17 -8.83
C PRO A 74 -7.46 -2.87 -10.30
N HIS A 75 -7.39 -3.93 -11.12
CA HIS A 75 -7.01 -3.83 -12.53
C HIS A 75 -7.91 -2.88 -13.34
N GLU A 76 -9.21 -2.89 -13.03
CA GLU A 76 -10.19 -2.01 -13.68
C GLU A 76 -9.87 -0.53 -13.43
N LEU A 77 -9.64 -0.14 -12.16
CA LEU A 77 -9.28 1.25 -11.82
C LEU A 77 -7.95 1.67 -12.44
N HIS A 78 -6.95 0.78 -12.43
CA HIS A 78 -5.67 1.05 -13.09
C HIS A 78 -5.86 1.33 -14.59
N THR A 79 -6.73 0.59 -15.25
CA THR A 79 -7.05 0.78 -16.66
C THR A 79 -7.79 2.10 -16.89
N GLN A 80 -8.78 2.43 -16.05
CA GLN A 80 -9.51 3.70 -16.12
C GLN A 80 -8.57 4.90 -15.94
N ILE A 81 -7.66 4.86 -14.96
CA ILE A 81 -6.66 5.92 -14.76
C ILE A 81 -5.73 6.04 -15.97
N GLY A 82 -5.31 4.90 -16.55
CA GLY A 82 -4.48 4.90 -17.76
C GLY A 82 -5.18 5.47 -19.00
N VAL A 83 -6.49 5.23 -19.14
CA VAL A 83 -7.32 5.82 -20.19
C VAL A 83 -7.51 7.32 -19.94
N LEU A 84 -7.78 7.72 -18.69
CA LEU A 84 -7.94 9.12 -18.30
C LEU A 84 -6.69 9.94 -18.60
N GLY A 85 -5.50 9.40 -18.32
CA GLY A 85 -4.23 10.06 -18.64
C GLY A 85 -4.06 10.40 -20.13
N LYS A 86 -4.61 9.57 -21.02
CA LYS A 86 -4.59 9.84 -22.47
C LYS A 86 -5.53 10.98 -22.87
N PHE A 87 -6.58 11.24 -22.10
CA PHE A 87 -7.52 12.35 -22.36
C PHE A 87 -7.03 13.67 -21.78
N MET A 88 -6.25 13.62 -20.69
CA MET A 88 -5.69 14.81 -20.04
C MET A 88 -4.30 15.21 -20.57
N ASP A 89 -3.76 14.46 -21.54
CA ASP A 89 -2.37 14.56 -22.02
C ASP A 89 -1.30 14.44 -20.89
N GLU A 90 -1.69 13.83 -19.77
CA GLU A 90 -0.82 13.61 -18.62
C GLU A 90 -0.31 12.18 -18.58
N ASN A 91 1.01 12.02 -18.75
CA ASN A 91 1.65 10.69 -18.69
C ASN A 91 1.95 10.22 -17.25
N LYS A 92 1.81 11.10 -16.26
CA LYS A 92 2.22 10.83 -14.88
C LYS A 92 1.00 10.52 -14.02
N THR A 93 0.85 9.25 -13.63
CA THR A 93 -0.29 8.78 -12.82
C THR A 93 -0.52 9.60 -11.56
N TYR A 94 0.55 10.05 -10.88
CA TYR A 94 0.42 10.85 -9.67
C TYR A 94 -0.16 12.26 -9.93
N ALA A 95 0.05 12.84 -11.11
CA ALA A 95 -0.53 14.13 -11.48
C ALA A 95 -2.04 13.99 -11.72
N ILE A 96 -2.44 12.92 -12.41
CA ILE A 96 -3.86 12.57 -12.61
C ILE A 96 -4.54 12.33 -11.26
N LEU A 97 -3.90 11.60 -10.35
CA LEU A 97 -4.45 11.36 -9.02
C LEU A 97 -4.55 12.67 -8.21
N SER A 98 -3.56 13.55 -8.29
CA SER A 98 -3.60 14.86 -7.63
C SER A 98 -4.78 15.71 -8.13
N THR A 99 -4.99 15.78 -9.44
CA THR A 99 -6.09 16.55 -10.02
C THR A 99 -7.45 15.97 -9.67
N LEU A 100 -7.58 14.63 -9.63
CA LEU A 100 -8.80 13.96 -9.17
C LEU A 100 -9.12 14.28 -7.71
N VAL A 101 -8.12 14.24 -6.82
CA VAL A 101 -8.31 14.61 -5.41
C VAL A 101 -8.72 16.08 -5.29
N ASP A 102 -8.04 16.99 -5.97
CA ASP A 102 -8.35 18.42 -5.94
C ASP A 102 -9.77 18.71 -6.45
N TYR A 103 -10.18 18.04 -7.53
CA TYR A 103 -11.52 18.21 -8.10
C TYR A 103 -12.59 17.73 -7.12
N TYR A 104 -12.38 16.56 -6.51
CA TYR A 104 -13.31 16.00 -5.54
C TYR A 104 -13.41 16.89 -4.28
N VAL A 105 -12.28 17.37 -3.77
CA VAL A 105 -12.23 18.24 -2.60
C VAL A 105 -12.91 19.58 -2.87
N LYS A 106 -12.75 20.14 -4.08
CA LYS A 106 -13.36 21.43 -4.43
C LYS A 106 -14.86 21.32 -4.68
N GLY A 107 -15.28 20.27 -5.40
CA GLY A 107 -16.65 20.12 -5.89
C GLY A 107 -17.61 19.42 -4.93
N GLU A 108 -17.18 18.34 -4.28
CA GLU A 108 -18.10 17.41 -3.58
C GLU A 108 -18.07 17.57 -2.05
N LEU A 109 -16.96 18.03 -1.47
CA LEU A 109 -16.86 18.17 -0.02
C LEU A 109 -17.55 19.45 0.49
N THR A 110 -18.25 19.33 1.62
CA THR A 110 -18.75 20.49 2.39
C THR A 110 -17.59 21.22 3.07
N ASP A 111 -17.77 22.51 3.39
CA ASP A 111 -16.72 23.32 4.04
C ASP A 111 -16.18 22.69 5.33
N ARG A 112 -17.04 22.01 6.09
CA ARG A 112 -16.63 21.27 7.28
C ARG A 112 -15.72 20.10 6.94
N GLN A 113 -16.07 19.31 5.92
CA GLN A 113 -15.28 18.16 5.48
C GLN A 113 -13.96 18.59 4.85
N LYS A 114 -13.92 19.71 4.11
CA LYS A 114 -12.67 20.27 3.56
C LYS A 114 -11.67 20.59 4.68
N LYS A 115 -12.11 21.27 5.74
CA LYS A 115 -11.27 21.57 6.90
C LYS A 115 -10.76 20.32 7.62
N GLN A 116 -11.60 19.27 7.71
CA GLN A 116 -11.18 18.00 8.29
C GLN A 116 -10.15 17.27 7.43
N PHE A 117 -10.35 17.29 6.11
CA PHE A 117 -9.42 16.70 5.15
C PHE A 117 -8.05 17.38 5.26
N GLU A 118 -8.01 18.72 5.22
CA GLU A 118 -6.79 19.52 5.35
C GLU A 118 -6.03 19.21 6.66
N TYR A 119 -6.75 19.25 7.79
CA TYR A 119 -6.17 18.93 9.10
C TYR A 119 -5.55 17.52 9.16
N MET A 120 -6.24 16.51 8.60
CA MET A 120 -5.72 15.14 8.59
C MET A 120 -4.53 15.00 7.64
N THR A 121 -4.55 15.64 6.47
CA THR A 121 -3.40 15.60 5.55
C THR A 121 -2.16 16.24 6.13
N ASP A 122 -2.31 17.38 6.83
CA ASP A 122 -1.18 18.06 7.45
C ASP A 122 -0.53 17.20 8.54
N PHE A 123 -1.36 16.58 9.40
CA PHE A 123 -0.91 15.68 10.45
C PHE A 123 -0.02 14.54 9.91
N PHE A 124 -0.46 13.83 8.86
CA PHE A 124 0.33 12.74 8.27
C PHE A 124 1.59 13.20 7.53
N ASN A 125 1.63 14.45 7.05
CA ASN A 125 2.79 15.01 6.37
C ASN A 125 3.86 15.53 7.35
N GLU A 126 3.49 15.81 8.60
CA GLU A 126 4.43 16.17 9.67
C GLU A 126 5.21 14.93 10.17
N ASP A 127 4.56 13.78 10.29
CA ASP A 127 5.19 12.51 10.70
C ASP A 127 6.32 12.04 9.76
N ASP A 128 6.26 12.39 8.47
CA ASP A 128 7.30 12.04 7.48
C ASP A 128 8.53 13.01 7.54
N LYS A 129 8.51 14.05 8.39
CA LYS A 129 9.59 15.08 8.51
C LYS A 129 10.52 14.91 9.72
N GLU A 130 10.27 13.96 10.61
CA GLU A 130 11.18 13.58 11.73
C GLU A 130 12.16 12.47 11.32
#